data_AF-A0A2E0J3J6-F1
#
_entry.id   AF-A0A2E0J3J6-F1
#
_cell.length_a   1.000
_cell.length_b   1.000
_cell.length_c   1.000
_cell.angle_alpha   90.00
_cell.angle_beta   90.00
_cell.angle_gamma   90.00
#
_symmetry.space_group_name_H-M   'P 1'
#
loop_
_entity.id
_entity.type
_entity.pdbx_description
1 polymer ?
#
loop_
_entity_poly.entity_id
_entity_poly.type
_entity_poly.pdbx_seq_one_letter_code
_entity_poly.pdbx_strand_id
1 'polypeptide(L)'
;MRALQTLIGQRLGRSLGWAVPAVTAMAFMSASASAAEIVLVVGDDADNGFNDPTPATPVGGNDGETLGEQRRIAFRYAASILGSRVQSSVPIRIEATFDDSLACGRTAATLASASPATFVANFASQRSRAANTFYPLALANALRGRRVANTVNDVAARFNPGLDSNANCLGGQGWYYGIDGATPDDQPSFVSTVGHELTHGLGFVSLVAVASDDDTQPGQFPRASNGARYPDIYSSRIQDLEVSGQPFWPDLSDAQRRDSLTNTPDVVFGGSSTTANGAPALTAGTNQGRVRLYTPRTLSRASSIAHWDPSLSPDQIMEPFATGGDTVTRGIGLSACVLQDMGWMLANNARCPDDSSDAILGGATEDDVTVEEPMDMTAAGGESASRNDDDDGGGGGCTLADNARFDPLWMLLLVGAAGAALRRRRTA
;
A
#
# COMPACT_ATOMS: atom_id res chain seq x y z
N MET A 1 16.81 53.77 -85.20
CA MET A 1 18.18 53.26 -85.51
C MET A 1 18.29 51.82 -85.02
N ARG A 2 19.22 51.01 -85.54
CA ARG A 2 19.32 49.58 -85.19
C ARG A 2 20.14 49.33 -83.91
N ALA A 3 19.76 48.21 -83.28
CA ALA A 3 20.40 47.42 -82.22
C ALA A 3 21.94 47.36 -82.17
N LEU A 4 22.47 46.85 -81.04
CA LEU A 4 23.24 45.59 -81.02
C LEU A 4 23.47 45.03 -79.60
N GLN A 5 23.80 43.74 -79.52
CA GLN A 5 24.21 43.00 -78.32
C GLN A 5 25.67 42.57 -78.47
N THR A 6 26.46 42.60 -77.39
CA THR A 6 27.64 41.72 -77.12
C THR A 6 28.26 42.07 -75.75
N LEU A 7 29.17 41.29 -75.14
CA LEU A 7 29.20 39.87 -74.72
C LEU A 7 30.55 39.63 -73.98
N ILE A 8 30.64 38.61 -73.10
CA ILE A 8 31.88 38.03 -72.51
C ILE A 8 32.58 38.90 -71.42
N GLY A 9 33.01 38.27 -70.30
CA GLY A 9 33.70 39.03 -69.23
C GLY A 9 34.30 38.31 -67.99
N GLN A 10 34.34 36.98 -67.91
CA GLN A 10 35.10 36.17 -66.91
C GLN A 10 34.77 36.27 -65.38
N ARG A 11 34.56 35.08 -64.78
CA ARG A 11 35.24 34.49 -63.59
C ARG A 11 35.59 35.38 -62.38
N LEU A 12 35.48 35.00 -61.10
CA LEU A 12 35.01 33.84 -60.29
C LEU A 12 35.72 34.07 -58.94
N GLY A 13 35.03 34.01 -57.79
CA GLY A 13 35.69 34.33 -56.51
C GLY A 13 34.75 34.43 -55.31
N ARG A 14 33.99 33.37 -55.03
CA ARG A 14 33.17 33.26 -53.81
C ARG A 14 33.69 32.13 -52.93
N SER A 15 34.26 32.48 -51.79
CA SER A 15 34.58 31.54 -50.71
C SER A 15 33.29 31.07 -50.04
N LEU A 16 33.06 29.76 -50.01
CA LEU A 16 31.95 29.16 -49.27
C LEU A 16 32.40 28.94 -47.82
N GLY A 17 31.98 29.80 -46.90
CA GLY A 17 32.17 29.59 -45.47
C GLY A 17 31.17 28.55 -44.95
N TRP A 18 31.64 27.35 -44.62
CA TRP A 18 30.81 26.30 -44.03
C TRP A 18 30.64 26.57 -42.52
N ALA A 19 29.49 27.11 -42.14
CA ALA A 19 29.13 27.24 -40.72
C ALA A 19 28.71 25.88 -40.17
N VAL A 20 29.56 25.27 -39.33
CA VAL A 20 29.21 24.05 -38.58
C VAL A 20 28.31 24.45 -37.41
N PRO A 21 27.08 23.92 -37.29
CA PRO A 21 26.24 24.19 -36.14
C PRO A 21 26.81 23.48 -34.91
N ALA A 22 27.11 24.24 -33.86
CA ALA A 22 27.51 23.68 -32.57
C ALA A 22 26.27 23.02 -31.91
N VAL A 23 26.16 21.70 -32.03
CA VAL A 23 25.14 20.92 -31.32
C VAL A 23 25.56 20.82 -29.85
N THR A 24 25.03 21.72 -29.03
CA THR A 24 25.18 21.65 -27.57
C THR A 24 24.45 20.40 -27.07
N ALA A 25 25.20 19.32 -26.86
CA ALA A 25 24.68 18.08 -26.29
C ALA A 25 24.25 18.34 -24.84
N MET A 26 22.96 18.63 -24.65
CA MET A 26 22.36 18.83 -23.33
C MET A 26 22.30 17.48 -22.63
N ALA A 27 23.33 17.18 -21.85
CA ALA A 27 23.43 15.95 -21.09
C ALA A 27 22.33 15.93 -20.01
N PHE A 28 21.20 15.29 -20.34
CA PHE A 28 20.22 14.88 -19.34
C PHE A 28 20.91 13.90 -18.40
N MET A 29 21.37 14.40 -17.26
CA MET A 29 21.67 13.55 -16.13
C MET A 29 20.33 13.00 -15.63
N SER A 30 19.95 11.83 -16.16
CA SER A 30 18.90 11.02 -15.58
C SER A 30 19.27 10.75 -14.13
N ALA A 31 18.65 11.50 -13.22
CA ALA A 31 18.67 11.15 -11.82
C ALA A 31 17.93 9.82 -11.70
N SER A 32 18.68 8.73 -11.59
CA SER A 32 18.17 7.41 -11.23
C SER A 32 17.60 7.52 -9.82
N ALA A 33 16.33 7.90 -9.72
CA ALA A 33 15.60 7.91 -8.47
C ALA A 33 15.55 6.46 -7.97
N SER A 34 16.18 6.24 -6.83
CA SER A 34 16.30 4.93 -6.20
C SER A 34 14.95 4.40 -5.74
N ALA A 35 14.93 3.12 -5.38
CA ALA A 35 14.02 2.63 -4.35
C ALA A 35 13.98 3.56 -3.14
N ALA A 36 12.85 3.59 -2.44
CA ALA A 36 12.72 4.30 -1.18
C ALA A 36 13.41 3.51 -0.06
N GLU A 37 14.25 4.19 0.72
CA GLU A 37 14.62 3.73 2.06
C GLU A 37 13.39 3.81 2.96
N ILE A 38 13.06 2.70 3.63
CA ILE A 38 12.05 2.66 4.70
C ILE A 38 12.80 2.42 6.01
N VAL A 39 12.62 3.32 6.97
CA VAL A 39 13.33 3.37 8.25
C VAL A 39 12.38 2.91 9.35
N LEU A 40 12.80 1.95 10.17
CA LEU A 40 12.05 1.52 11.36
C LEU A 40 12.43 2.41 12.55
N VAL A 41 11.47 3.18 13.06
CA VAL A 41 11.58 3.91 14.33
C VAL A 41 10.83 3.09 15.36
N VAL A 42 11.55 2.50 16.32
CA VAL A 42 10.93 1.70 17.39
C VAL A 42 10.30 2.66 18.39
N GLY A 43 9.00 2.51 18.63
CA GLY A 43 8.27 3.24 19.67
C GLY A 43 8.05 2.43 20.95
N ASP A 44 8.50 1.18 21.00
CA ASP A 44 8.37 0.31 22.17
C ASP A 44 9.39 0.70 23.26
N ASP A 45 8.96 0.60 24.52
CA ASP A 45 9.85 0.70 25.68
C ASP A 45 10.95 -0.39 25.66
N ALA A 46 11.94 -0.23 26.54
CA ALA A 46 12.93 -1.26 26.79
C ALA A 46 12.27 -2.57 27.27
N ASP A 47 12.87 -3.70 26.88
CA ASP A 47 12.44 -5.06 27.20
C ASP A 47 11.04 -5.50 26.69
N ASN A 48 10.40 -4.75 25.77
CA ASN A 48 9.07 -5.07 25.22
C ASN A 48 9.02 -4.98 23.67
N GLY A 49 8.04 -5.63 23.02
CA GLY A 49 7.74 -5.47 21.60
C GLY A 49 8.92 -5.78 20.67
N PHE A 50 9.37 -4.82 19.86
CA PHE A 50 10.59 -4.92 19.04
C PHE A 50 11.89 -5.01 19.86
N ASN A 51 11.86 -4.70 21.16
CA ASN A 51 12.98 -4.78 22.11
C ASN A 51 12.90 -5.98 23.07
N ASP A 52 11.93 -6.89 22.87
CA ASP A 52 11.66 -8.04 23.74
C ASP A 52 12.84 -9.05 23.80
N PRO A 53 13.51 -9.24 24.96
CA PRO A 53 14.72 -10.04 25.08
C PRO A 53 14.42 -11.53 25.32
N THR A 54 13.14 -11.95 25.24
CA THR A 54 12.75 -13.35 25.44
C THR A 54 13.45 -14.25 24.42
N PRO A 55 14.25 -15.25 24.86
CA PRO A 55 15.00 -16.10 23.92
C PRO A 55 14.08 -16.87 22.98
N ALA A 56 14.32 -16.71 21.68
CA ALA A 56 13.59 -17.35 20.60
C ALA A 56 14.51 -18.34 19.87
N THR A 57 13.92 -19.34 19.20
CA THR A 57 14.67 -20.23 18.28
C THR A 57 14.46 -19.72 16.85
N PRO A 58 15.51 -19.61 16.02
CA PRO A 58 15.40 -19.23 14.61
C PRO A 58 14.30 -19.98 13.85
N VAL A 59 13.56 -19.26 13.01
CA VAL A 59 12.35 -19.75 12.32
C VAL A 59 12.28 -19.24 10.89
N GLY A 60 12.04 -20.13 9.91
CA GLY A 60 11.78 -19.74 8.52
C GLY A 60 12.82 -18.81 7.88
N GLY A 61 14.11 -19.02 8.16
CA GLY A 61 15.20 -18.16 7.67
C GLY A 61 15.39 -16.84 8.44
N ASN A 62 14.64 -16.60 9.51
CA ASN A 62 14.87 -15.52 10.46
C ASN A 62 15.77 -16.03 11.60
N ASP A 63 17.02 -15.55 11.62
CA ASP A 63 18.10 -16.03 12.50
C ASP A 63 18.15 -15.33 13.88
N GLY A 64 17.14 -14.51 14.23
CA GLY A 64 17.10 -13.81 15.53
C GLY A 64 17.06 -14.77 16.74
N GLU A 65 17.87 -14.47 17.76
CA GLU A 65 17.98 -15.24 19.01
C GLU A 65 17.02 -14.74 20.11
N THR A 66 16.40 -13.57 19.93
CA THR A 66 15.31 -13.05 20.77
C THR A 66 14.04 -12.75 19.99
N LEU A 67 12.90 -12.72 20.69
CA LEU A 67 11.60 -12.39 20.10
C LEU A 67 11.57 -10.98 19.48
N GLY A 68 12.22 -10.01 20.13
CA GLY A 68 12.43 -8.66 19.60
C GLY A 68 13.26 -8.66 18.32
N GLU A 69 14.39 -9.39 18.27
CA GLU A 69 15.19 -9.55 17.04
C GLU A 69 14.37 -10.14 15.90
N GLN A 70 13.61 -11.22 16.15
CA GLN A 70 12.80 -11.84 15.10
C GLN A 70 11.72 -10.88 14.58
N ARG A 71 11.06 -10.12 15.46
CA ARG A 71 10.13 -9.03 15.11
C ARG A 71 10.81 -7.97 14.24
N ARG A 72 12.01 -7.49 14.62
CA ARG A 72 12.78 -6.48 13.85
C ARG A 72 13.17 -7.02 12.47
N ILE A 73 13.73 -8.23 12.38
CA ILE A 73 14.16 -8.85 11.11
C ILE A 73 12.97 -9.02 10.15
N ALA A 74 11.85 -9.56 10.64
CA ALA A 74 10.66 -9.78 9.82
C ALA A 74 10.01 -8.45 9.35
N PHE A 75 9.98 -7.42 10.21
CA PHE A 75 9.53 -6.08 9.81
C PHE A 75 10.43 -5.48 8.73
N ARG A 76 11.76 -5.49 8.95
CA ARG A 76 12.74 -4.96 8.00
C ARG A 76 12.64 -5.65 6.64
N TYR A 77 12.47 -6.97 6.61
CA TYR A 77 12.30 -7.73 5.36
C TYR A 77 11.06 -7.28 4.56
N ALA A 78 9.90 -7.13 5.21
CA ALA A 78 8.69 -6.61 4.58
C ALA A 78 8.83 -5.14 4.13
N ALA A 79 9.49 -4.31 4.94
CA ALA A 79 9.79 -2.92 4.61
C ALA A 79 10.72 -2.80 3.39
N SER A 80 11.78 -3.61 3.31
CA SER A 80 12.68 -3.67 2.15
C SER A 80 11.93 -4.09 0.89
N ILE A 81 11.03 -5.09 0.95
CA ILE A 81 10.16 -5.47 -0.17
C ILE A 81 9.38 -4.24 -0.67
N LEU A 82 8.61 -3.58 0.19
CA LEU A 82 7.77 -2.45 -0.22
C LEU A 82 8.58 -1.24 -0.71
N GLY A 83 9.66 -0.88 0.00
CA GLY A 83 10.56 0.22 -0.36
C GLY A 83 11.21 0.02 -1.73
N SER A 84 11.54 -1.22 -2.09
CA SER A 84 12.07 -1.58 -3.41
C SER A 84 11.10 -1.36 -4.57
N ARG A 85 9.79 -1.29 -4.30
CA ARG A 85 8.75 -1.14 -5.34
C ARG A 85 8.38 0.32 -5.62
N VAL A 86 8.74 1.27 -4.76
CA VAL A 86 8.42 2.72 -4.92
C VAL A 86 9.66 3.61 -4.92
N GLN A 87 9.63 4.73 -5.66
CA GLN A 87 10.75 5.68 -5.73
C GLN A 87 10.59 6.84 -4.74
N SER A 88 11.58 7.07 -3.89
CA SER A 88 11.69 8.27 -3.05
C SER A 88 13.14 8.73 -2.93
N SER A 89 13.33 10.05 -2.80
CA SER A 89 14.61 10.69 -2.41
C SER A 89 14.57 11.22 -0.97
N VAL A 90 13.58 10.78 -0.21
CA VAL A 90 13.36 11.09 1.21
C VAL A 90 13.07 9.75 1.91
N PRO A 91 13.83 9.35 2.93
CA PRO A 91 13.55 8.14 3.68
C PRO A 91 12.17 8.20 4.32
N ILE A 92 11.41 7.12 4.20
CA ILE A 92 10.05 6.96 4.73
C ILE A 92 10.19 6.35 6.13
N ARG A 93 9.86 7.13 7.17
CA ARG A 93 10.03 6.73 8.57
C ARG A 93 8.72 6.15 9.10
N ILE A 94 8.78 4.91 9.56
CA ILE A 94 7.66 4.22 10.19
C ILE A 94 7.89 4.18 11.69
N GLU A 95 7.01 4.80 12.45
CA GLU A 95 6.92 4.57 13.90
C GLU A 95 6.16 3.26 14.12
N ALA A 96 6.78 2.28 14.78
CA ALA A 96 6.18 0.96 14.98
C ALA A 96 6.25 0.51 16.45
N THR A 97 5.15 -0.05 16.93
CA THR A 97 4.99 -0.54 18.31
C THR A 97 4.24 -1.88 18.37
N PHE A 98 4.36 -2.57 19.50
CA PHE A 98 3.46 -3.65 19.90
C PHE A 98 2.44 -3.17 20.94
N ASP A 99 1.19 -3.05 20.52
CA ASP A 99 0.10 -2.42 21.28
C ASP A 99 -0.86 -3.49 21.83
N ASP A 100 -0.91 -3.65 23.16
CA ASP A 100 -1.73 -4.64 23.85
C ASP A 100 -3.22 -4.25 23.96
N SER A 101 -3.60 -3.03 23.55
CA SER A 101 -5.01 -2.62 23.41
C SER A 101 -5.69 -3.22 22.17
N LEU A 102 -4.91 -3.75 21.21
CA LEU A 102 -5.44 -4.36 19.99
C LEU A 102 -6.26 -5.62 20.31
N ALA A 103 -7.52 -5.63 19.91
CA ALA A 103 -8.49 -6.66 20.28
C ALA A 103 -8.02 -8.08 19.92
N CYS A 104 -7.88 -8.94 20.93
CA CYS A 104 -7.33 -10.29 20.83
C CYS A 104 -8.27 -11.29 21.50
N GLY A 105 -9.00 -12.06 20.70
CA GLY A 105 -10.04 -13.00 21.15
C GLY A 105 -9.85 -14.42 20.59
N ARG A 106 -10.70 -15.36 21.02
CA ARG A 106 -10.52 -16.79 20.73
C ARG A 106 -10.80 -17.21 19.29
N THR A 107 -11.58 -16.44 18.54
CA THR A 107 -11.98 -16.73 17.15
C THR A 107 -11.74 -15.58 16.18
N ALA A 108 -11.31 -14.43 16.71
CA ALA A 108 -11.04 -13.22 15.97
C ALA A 108 -9.99 -12.37 16.70
N ALA A 109 -9.14 -11.68 15.95
CA ALA A 109 -8.17 -10.72 16.47
C ALA A 109 -7.93 -9.60 15.44
N THR A 110 -7.69 -8.39 15.92
CA THR A 110 -7.01 -7.34 15.15
C THR A 110 -5.53 -7.67 15.19
N LEU A 111 -4.96 -8.06 14.04
CA LEU A 111 -3.55 -8.44 13.93
C LEU A 111 -2.65 -7.21 14.07
N ALA A 112 -3.02 -6.12 13.43
CA ALA A 112 -2.29 -4.87 13.44
C ALA A 112 -3.21 -3.68 13.07
N SER A 113 -2.66 -2.47 13.07
CA SER A 113 -3.23 -1.31 12.40
C SER A 113 -2.17 -0.27 12.06
N ALA A 114 -2.29 0.39 10.92
CA ALA A 114 -1.44 1.51 10.52
C ALA A 114 -2.20 2.62 9.80
N SER A 115 -1.56 3.78 9.77
CA SER A 115 -2.01 4.93 8.97
C SER A 115 -0.84 5.86 8.62
N PRO A 116 -0.95 6.68 7.55
CA PRO A 116 -0.03 7.77 7.30
C PRO A 116 -0.11 8.78 8.46
N ALA A 117 1.04 9.11 9.08
CA ALA A 117 1.10 9.88 10.32
C ALA A 117 0.47 11.29 10.20
N THR A 118 0.40 11.83 8.98
CA THR A 118 -0.52 12.93 8.66
C THR A 118 -0.82 12.96 7.16
N PHE A 119 -1.77 13.81 6.78
CA PHE A 119 -2.12 14.11 5.40
C PHE A 119 -2.01 15.60 5.14
N VAL A 120 -1.48 15.95 3.96
CA VAL A 120 -1.19 17.34 3.57
C VAL A 120 -1.79 17.66 2.21
N ALA A 121 -2.32 18.88 2.08
CA ALA A 121 -2.82 19.44 0.82
C ALA A 121 -1.92 20.60 0.34
N ASN A 122 -2.14 21.07 -0.90
CA ASN A 122 -1.74 22.40 -1.44
C ASN A 122 -0.24 22.82 -1.42
N PHE A 123 0.66 22.00 -0.87
CA PHE A 123 2.12 22.13 -0.97
C PHE A 123 2.68 22.29 -2.39
N ALA A 124 3.84 22.97 -2.49
CA ALA A 124 4.61 23.05 -3.73
C ALA A 124 5.53 21.83 -3.93
N SER A 125 5.41 21.17 -5.09
CA SER A 125 6.26 20.07 -5.60
C SER A 125 6.75 20.35 -7.02
N GLN A 126 7.76 19.60 -7.48
CA GLN A 126 8.21 19.64 -8.89
C GLN A 126 7.40 18.70 -9.80
N ARG A 127 6.74 17.69 -9.23
CA ARG A 127 5.81 16.79 -9.93
C ARG A 127 4.36 17.30 -9.80
N SER A 128 3.53 16.92 -10.76
CA SER A 128 2.11 17.31 -10.81
C SER A 128 1.34 16.88 -9.57
N ARG A 129 0.32 17.66 -9.18
CA ARG A 129 -0.65 17.34 -8.12
C ARG A 129 -2.05 17.65 -8.62
N ALA A 130 -3.05 17.02 -8.04
CA ALA A 130 -4.37 17.64 -7.95
C ALA A 130 -4.29 18.80 -6.93
N ALA A 131 -4.82 19.96 -7.29
CA ALA A 131 -5.06 21.04 -6.32
C ALA A 131 -6.28 20.67 -5.46
N ASN A 132 -6.37 21.17 -4.22
CA ASN A 132 -7.47 20.84 -3.32
C ASN A 132 -7.64 19.32 -3.13
N THR A 133 -6.54 18.62 -2.84
CA THR A 133 -6.49 17.18 -2.62
C THR A 133 -5.46 16.84 -1.56
N PHE A 134 -5.83 15.97 -0.62
CA PHE A 134 -4.92 15.46 0.41
C PHE A 134 -4.09 14.29 -0.11
N TYR A 135 -2.80 14.27 0.26
CA TYR A 135 -1.92 13.12 0.04
C TYR A 135 -1.36 12.65 1.38
N PRO A 136 -1.09 11.34 1.56
CA PRO A 136 -0.37 10.83 2.72
C PRO A 136 1.04 11.43 2.75
N LEU A 137 1.57 11.68 3.95
CA LEU A 137 2.83 12.40 4.12
C LEU A 137 4.02 11.76 3.37
N ALA A 138 4.14 10.43 3.36
CA ALA A 138 5.19 9.72 2.63
C ALA A 138 5.20 10.06 1.12
N LEU A 139 4.06 9.96 0.45
CA LEU A 139 3.91 10.32 -0.97
C LEU A 139 4.12 11.82 -1.19
N ALA A 140 3.62 12.64 -0.27
CA ALA A 140 3.77 14.09 -0.31
C ALA A 140 5.25 14.50 -0.26
N ASN A 141 6.06 13.82 0.56
CA ASN A 141 7.51 13.98 0.67
C ASN A 141 8.24 13.48 -0.58
N ALA A 142 7.90 12.29 -1.09
CA ALA A 142 8.48 11.72 -2.31
C ALA A 142 8.21 12.58 -3.56
N LEU A 143 7.01 13.17 -3.70
CA LEU A 143 6.64 14.10 -4.77
C LEU A 143 7.35 15.46 -4.66
N ARG A 144 7.68 15.91 -3.44
CA ARG A 144 8.40 17.17 -3.17
C ARG A 144 9.93 17.02 -3.28
N GLY A 145 10.48 15.82 -3.06
CA GLY A 145 11.92 15.55 -2.98
C GLY A 145 12.57 16.05 -1.68
N ARG A 146 11.75 16.34 -0.65
CA ARG A 146 12.14 16.74 0.72
C ARG A 146 10.90 16.69 1.61
N ARG A 147 11.07 16.57 2.94
CA ARG A 147 9.95 16.61 3.90
C ARG A 147 9.06 17.84 3.66
N VAL A 148 7.74 17.66 3.70
CA VAL A 148 6.73 18.70 3.47
C VAL A 148 6.57 19.55 4.73
N ALA A 149 6.26 18.88 5.83
CA ALA A 149 6.22 19.39 7.20
C ALA A 149 7.40 18.83 8.01
N ASN A 150 7.76 19.48 9.10
CA ASN A 150 8.73 18.97 10.08
C ASN A 150 8.04 18.03 11.08
N THR A 151 7.54 16.89 10.60
CA THR A 151 7.13 15.76 11.45
C THR A 151 8.26 14.75 11.51
N VAL A 152 8.39 14.06 12.64
CA VAL A 152 9.42 13.05 12.89
C VAL A 152 9.21 11.86 11.95
N ASN A 153 8.00 11.31 11.93
CA ASN A 153 7.66 10.09 11.19
C ASN A 153 6.63 10.36 10.08
N ASP A 154 6.52 9.43 9.13
CA ASP A 154 5.64 9.50 7.95
C ASP A 154 4.43 8.58 8.05
N VAL A 155 4.56 7.50 8.82
CA VAL A 155 3.57 6.44 9.07
C VAL A 155 3.66 6.05 10.55
N ALA A 156 2.52 5.72 11.16
CA ALA A 156 2.47 5.03 12.44
C ALA A 156 1.82 3.64 12.25
N ALA A 157 2.38 2.62 12.90
CA ALA A 157 1.95 1.23 12.84
C ALA A 157 1.97 0.58 14.23
N ARG A 158 1.00 -0.31 14.49
CA ARG A 158 0.80 -1.02 15.75
C ARG A 158 0.56 -2.49 15.45
N PHE A 159 1.25 -3.39 16.15
CA PHE A 159 1.11 -4.84 15.98
C PHE A 159 0.64 -5.48 17.29
N ASN A 160 -0.13 -6.57 17.21
CA ASN A 160 -0.74 -7.15 18.41
C ASN A 160 0.24 -8.14 19.12
N PRO A 161 0.69 -7.87 20.36
CA PRO A 161 1.54 -8.79 21.13
C PRO A 161 0.74 -9.97 21.73
N GLY A 162 -0.58 -9.91 21.69
CA GLY A 162 -1.49 -10.91 22.24
C GLY A 162 -1.38 -12.28 21.55
N LEU A 163 -0.96 -12.34 20.28
CA LEU A 163 -0.75 -13.62 19.58
C LEU A 163 0.31 -14.48 20.31
N ASP A 164 1.44 -13.87 20.68
CA ASP A 164 2.55 -14.60 21.34
C ASP A 164 2.33 -14.78 22.84
N SER A 165 1.67 -13.81 23.49
CA SER A 165 1.59 -13.70 24.95
C SER A 165 0.28 -14.20 25.58
N ASN A 166 -0.83 -14.17 24.85
CA ASN A 166 -2.14 -14.58 25.35
C ASN A 166 -2.57 -15.90 24.72
N ALA A 167 -2.46 -16.99 25.48
CA ALA A 167 -2.89 -18.34 25.06
C ALA A 167 -4.39 -18.48 24.70
N ASN A 168 -5.21 -17.43 24.86
CA ASN A 168 -6.57 -17.38 24.35
C ASN A 168 -6.69 -16.73 22.95
N CYS A 169 -5.68 -16.00 22.47
CA CYS A 169 -5.69 -15.36 21.15
C CYS A 169 -5.74 -16.41 20.05
N LEU A 170 -6.79 -16.42 19.23
CA LEU A 170 -7.01 -17.40 18.15
C LEU A 170 -6.90 -18.89 18.60
N GLY A 171 -7.04 -19.16 19.91
CA GLY A 171 -6.83 -20.48 20.50
C GLY A 171 -5.39 -20.85 20.87
N GLY A 172 -4.47 -19.87 20.86
CA GLY A 172 -3.05 -20.03 21.19
C GLY A 172 -2.12 -20.03 19.98
N GLN A 173 -2.50 -19.37 18.87
CA GLN A 173 -1.66 -19.23 17.68
C GLN A 173 -0.75 -18.00 17.83
N GLY A 174 0.57 -18.22 17.88
CA GLY A 174 1.58 -17.16 17.86
C GLY A 174 1.85 -16.62 16.45
N TRP A 175 2.64 -15.55 16.36
CA TRP A 175 3.07 -15.00 15.08
C TRP A 175 4.08 -15.91 14.35
N TYR A 176 3.94 -16.00 13.03
CA TYR A 176 5.02 -16.52 12.18
C TYR A 176 5.96 -15.39 11.73
N TYR A 177 7.18 -15.38 12.28
CA TYR A 177 8.24 -14.42 11.97
C TYR A 177 9.21 -14.86 10.86
N GLY A 178 8.97 -15.99 10.20
CA GLY A 178 9.84 -16.47 9.11
C GLY A 178 9.75 -15.59 7.86
N ILE A 179 10.88 -15.47 7.16
CA ILE A 179 11.08 -14.64 5.96
C ILE A 179 11.25 -15.46 4.66
N ASP A 180 11.18 -16.79 4.74
CA ASP A 180 11.26 -17.72 3.61
C ASP A 180 10.00 -17.76 2.71
N GLY A 181 8.88 -17.18 3.19
CA GLY A 181 7.59 -17.19 2.50
C GLY A 181 6.81 -18.51 2.64
N ALA A 182 7.18 -19.38 3.59
CA ALA A 182 6.53 -20.66 3.87
C ALA A 182 5.75 -20.62 5.20
N THR A 183 4.91 -19.60 5.39
CA THR A 183 4.03 -19.47 6.56
C THR A 183 3.13 -20.71 6.73
N PRO A 184 3.04 -21.31 7.93
CA PRO A 184 2.16 -22.44 8.23
C PRO A 184 0.66 -22.11 8.11
N ASP A 185 -0.15 -23.11 7.73
CA ASP A 185 -1.62 -23.07 7.69
C ASP A 185 -2.29 -22.91 9.10
N ASP A 186 -1.53 -22.58 10.14
CA ASP A 186 -2.01 -22.40 11.52
C ASP A 186 -1.45 -21.16 12.23
N GLN A 187 -0.80 -20.23 11.52
CA GLN A 187 -0.21 -19.00 12.08
C GLN A 187 -0.38 -17.80 11.14
N PRO A 188 -0.67 -16.58 11.65
CA PRO A 188 -0.61 -15.36 10.84
C PRO A 188 0.83 -15.02 10.44
N SER A 189 1.05 -14.63 9.18
CA SER A 189 2.36 -14.18 8.69
C SER A 189 2.63 -12.73 9.11
N PHE A 190 3.60 -12.51 10.01
CA PHE A 190 3.97 -11.15 10.41
C PHE A 190 4.52 -10.35 9.22
N VAL A 191 5.25 -11.01 8.32
CA VAL A 191 5.81 -10.42 7.09
C VAL A 191 4.70 -9.92 6.16
N SER A 192 3.62 -10.69 5.95
CA SER A 192 2.46 -10.21 5.18
C SER A 192 1.72 -9.09 5.89
N THR A 193 1.47 -9.18 7.20
CA THR A 193 0.77 -8.11 7.93
C THR A 193 1.56 -6.80 7.92
N VAL A 194 2.88 -6.82 8.10
CA VAL A 194 3.71 -5.61 7.92
C VAL A 194 3.57 -5.06 6.49
N GLY A 195 3.61 -5.91 5.46
CA GLY A 195 3.42 -5.48 4.08
C GLY A 195 2.07 -4.81 3.80
N HIS A 196 1.00 -5.32 4.39
CA HIS A 196 -0.36 -4.76 4.36
C HIS A 196 -0.41 -3.39 5.04
N GLU A 197 0.02 -3.31 6.30
CA GLU A 197 -0.06 -2.11 7.13
C GLU A 197 0.84 -0.98 6.62
N LEU A 198 2.05 -1.30 6.13
CA LEU A 198 2.88 -0.31 5.45
C LEU A 198 2.26 0.19 4.14
N THR A 199 1.43 -0.62 3.46
CA THR A 199 0.68 -0.18 2.27
C THR A 199 -0.47 0.78 2.63
N HIS A 200 -1.14 0.60 3.77
CA HIS A 200 -2.00 1.64 4.35
C HIS A 200 -1.19 2.93 4.65
N GLY A 201 0.01 2.79 5.22
CA GLY A 201 0.96 3.89 5.46
C GLY A 201 1.43 4.65 4.21
N LEU A 202 1.58 3.97 3.07
CA LEU A 202 1.84 4.62 1.76
C LEU A 202 0.57 5.22 1.12
N GLY A 203 -0.60 4.97 1.72
CA GLY A 203 -1.87 5.68 1.48
C GLY A 203 -2.98 4.89 0.82
N PHE A 204 -2.98 3.55 0.89
CA PHE A 204 -4.16 2.75 0.54
C PHE A 204 -5.24 2.95 1.63
N VAL A 205 -5.84 4.14 1.72
CA VAL A 205 -6.79 4.48 2.78
C VAL A 205 -7.63 5.68 2.36
N SER A 206 -8.93 5.65 2.67
CA SER A 206 -9.83 6.77 2.45
C SER A 206 -9.94 7.65 3.70
N LEU A 207 -9.99 8.96 3.51
CA LEU A 207 -10.34 9.92 4.56
C LEU A 207 -11.83 10.31 4.56
N VAL A 208 -12.66 9.66 3.74
CA VAL A 208 -14.11 9.87 3.78
C VAL A 208 -14.65 9.39 5.12
N ALA A 209 -15.39 10.26 5.81
CA ALA A 209 -16.06 9.92 7.05
C ALA A 209 -17.01 8.73 6.83
N VAL A 210 -16.80 7.65 7.58
CA VAL A 210 -17.67 6.45 7.56
C VAL A 210 -18.74 6.49 8.65
N ALA A 211 -18.59 7.38 9.64
CA ALA A 211 -19.49 7.58 10.76
C ALA A 211 -19.83 9.07 10.92
N SER A 212 -20.75 9.39 11.84
CA SER A 212 -20.98 10.74 12.32
C SER A 212 -20.12 11.00 13.56
N ASP A 213 -19.54 12.20 13.63
CA ASP A 213 -18.91 12.80 14.80
C ASP A 213 -19.45 14.24 14.99
N ASP A 214 -18.86 15.05 15.86
CA ASP A 214 -19.30 16.43 16.13
C ASP A 214 -19.07 17.40 14.96
N ASP A 215 -18.09 17.13 14.08
CA ASP A 215 -17.63 17.99 12.99
C ASP A 215 -17.82 17.35 11.59
N THR A 216 -18.11 16.06 11.49
CA THR A 216 -18.31 15.34 10.21
C THR A 216 -19.52 14.41 10.19
N GLN A 217 -19.95 14.02 8.98
CA GLN A 217 -21.05 13.11 8.74
C GLN A 217 -20.67 12.08 7.65
N PRO A 218 -21.27 10.88 7.63
CA PRO A 218 -20.96 9.85 6.67
C PRO A 218 -20.97 10.35 5.21
N GLY A 219 -19.96 9.95 4.44
CA GLY A 219 -19.77 10.39 3.05
C GLY A 219 -19.07 11.75 2.89
N GLN A 220 -18.76 12.47 3.98
CA GLN A 220 -18.01 13.73 3.90
C GLN A 220 -16.51 13.52 3.74
N PHE A 221 -15.90 14.32 2.86
CA PHE A 221 -14.44 14.43 2.75
C PHE A 221 -13.82 15.12 3.99
N PRO A 222 -12.53 14.90 4.28
CA PRO A 222 -11.83 15.56 5.38
C PRO A 222 -11.81 17.07 5.20
N ARG A 223 -11.82 17.79 6.33
CA ARG A 223 -11.86 19.26 6.36
C ARG A 223 -10.45 19.84 6.46
N ALA A 224 -10.13 20.77 5.56
CA ALA A 224 -8.88 21.52 5.57
C ALA A 224 -8.93 22.70 6.54
N SER A 225 -7.77 23.22 6.94
CA SER A 225 -7.63 24.37 7.83
C SER A 225 -8.37 25.64 7.38
N ASN A 226 -8.51 25.84 6.07
CA ASN A 226 -9.31 26.94 5.48
C ASN A 226 -10.84 26.71 5.52
N GLY A 227 -11.29 25.56 6.04
CA GLY A 227 -12.68 25.22 6.28
C GLY A 227 -13.41 24.50 5.15
N ALA A 228 -12.81 24.40 3.95
CA ALA A 228 -13.32 23.57 2.85
C ALA A 228 -13.10 22.07 3.13
N ARG A 229 -13.82 21.20 2.40
CA ARG A 229 -13.58 19.75 2.39
C ARG A 229 -12.95 19.33 1.06
N TYR A 230 -11.94 18.48 1.11
CA TYR A 230 -11.15 18.05 -0.06
C TYR A 230 -11.01 16.53 -0.10
N PRO A 231 -11.11 15.87 -1.27
CA PRO A 231 -10.81 14.44 -1.36
C PRO A 231 -9.35 14.16 -0.98
N ASP A 232 -9.09 12.98 -0.44
CA ASP A 232 -7.76 12.39 -0.50
C ASP A 232 -7.51 11.76 -1.89
N ILE A 233 -6.24 11.53 -2.21
CA ILE A 233 -5.81 11.06 -3.52
C ILE A 233 -6.28 9.61 -3.84
N TYR A 234 -6.50 8.77 -2.83
CA TYR A 234 -7.02 7.40 -3.00
C TYR A 234 -8.51 7.44 -3.33
N SER A 235 -9.30 8.15 -2.52
CA SER A 235 -10.73 8.41 -2.74
C SER A 235 -11.03 9.10 -4.07
N SER A 236 -10.08 9.87 -4.61
CA SER A 236 -10.20 10.47 -5.95
C SER A 236 -10.34 9.46 -7.09
N ARG A 237 -10.06 8.17 -6.85
CA ARG A 237 -10.14 7.07 -7.80
C ARG A 237 -11.34 6.15 -7.62
N ILE A 238 -12.12 6.32 -6.55
CA ILE A 238 -13.28 5.46 -6.27
C ILE A 238 -14.46 5.87 -7.16
N GLN A 239 -15.19 4.89 -7.68
CA GLN A 239 -16.46 5.06 -8.39
C GLN A 239 -17.54 4.18 -7.75
N ASP A 240 -18.79 4.61 -7.84
CA ASP A 240 -19.97 3.77 -7.65
C ASP A 240 -20.63 3.56 -9.03
N LEU A 241 -20.83 2.31 -9.41
CA LEU A 241 -21.26 1.92 -10.75
C LEU A 241 -22.78 1.91 -10.95
N GLU A 242 -23.56 1.99 -9.85
CA GLU A 242 -25.01 2.18 -9.87
C GLU A 242 -25.38 3.65 -10.14
N VAL A 243 -24.51 4.61 -9.74
CA VAL A 243 -24.73 6.03 -10.00
C VAL A 243 -24.67 6.34 -11.49
N SER A 244 -25.74 6.94 -12.02
CA SER A 244 -25.87 7.30 -13.43
C SER A 244 -24.72 8.20 -13.91
N GLY A 245 -24.09 7.82 -15.02
CA GLY A 245 -22.88 8.46 -15.56
C GLY A 245 -21.57 7.97 -14.93
N GLN A 246 -21.63 7.17 -13.86
CA GLN A 246 -20.50 6.60 -13.12
C GLN A 246 -19.38 7.62 -12.81
N PRO A 247 -19.71 8.77 -12.21
CA PRO A 247 -18.71 9.76 -11.81
C PRO A 247 -17.73 9.19 -10.78
N PHE A 248 -16.54 9.80 -10.69
CA PHE A 248 -15.65 9.55 -9.56
C PHE A 248 -16.22 10.19 -8.29
N TRP A 249 -15.85 9.63 -7.14
CA TRP A 249 -16.29 10.08 -5.83
C TRP A 249 -16.17 11.59 -5.55
N PRO A 250 -15.17 12.35 -6.05
CA PRO A 250 -15.13 13.81 -5.91
C PRO A 250 -16.34 14.54 -6.49
N ASP A 251 -16.95 14.03 -7.55
CA ASP A 251 -18.10 14.63 -8.25
C ASP A 251 -19.47 14.19 -7.67
N LEU A 252 -19.48 13.30 -6.68
CA LEU A 252 -20.68 12.88 -5.94
C LEU A 252 -21.08 13.91 -4.87
N SER A 253 -22.33 13.82 -4.40
CA SER A 253 -22.74 14.42 -3.13
C SER A 253 -22.30 13.58 -1.92
N ASP A 254 -22.24 14.19 -0.73
CA ASP A 254 -21.98 13.48 0.53
C ASP A 254 -22.95 12.31 0.74
N ALA A 255 -24.23 12.52 0.41
CA ALA A 255 -25.26 11.50 0.52
C ALA A 255 -24.97 10.28 -0.38
N GLN A 256 -24.56 10.50 -1.63
CA GLN A 256 -24.19 9.41 -2.53
C GLN A 256 -22.94 8.67 -2.04
N ARG A 257 -21.88 9.39 -1.60
CA ARG A 257 -20.67 8.76 -1.03
C ARG A 257 -20.99 7.91 0.21
N ARG A 258 -21.90 8.37 1.08
CA ARG A 258 -22.40 7.59 2.23
C ARG A 258 -23.07 6.30 1.75
N ASP A 259 -23.99 6.40 0.80
CA ASP A 259 -24.78 5.25 0.37
C ASP A 259 -23.89 4.20 -0.33
N SER A 260 -22.84 4.64 -1.03
CA SER A 260 -21.78 3.79 -1.56
C SER A 260 -20.98 3.01 -0.49
N LEU A 261 -20.87 3.47 0.77
CA LEU A 261 -20.05 2.80 1.81
C LEU A 261 -20.43 1.33 2.05
N THR A 262 -21.66 0.96 1.71
CA THR A 262 -22.23 -0.39 1.86
C THR A 262 -22.74 -1.00 0.54
N ASN A 263 -22.38 -0.43 -0.62
CA ASN A 263 -22.95 -0.79 -1.93
C ASN A 263 -22.14 -1.84 -2.72
N THR A 264 -21.82 -2.98 -2.10
CA THR A 264 -21.25 -4.13 -2.83
C THR A 264 -22.32 -4.80 -3.72
N PRO A 265 -22.04 -5.09 -5.02
CA PRO A 265 -20.72 -5.17 -5.67
C PRO A 265 -20.32 -3.96 -6.54
N ASP A 266 -20.99 -2.81 -6.41
CA ASP A 266 -20.92 -1.72 -7.38
C ASP A 266 -19.94 -0.59 -7.03
N VAL A 267 -19.28 -0.63 -5.86
CA VAL A 267 -18.13 0.25 -5.58
C VAL A 267 -16.81 -0.37 -6.04
N VAL A 268 -16.05 0.42 -6.81
CA VAL A 268 -14.80 -0.01 -7.45
C VAL A 268 -13.70 1.05 -7.39
N PHE A 269 -12.45 0.61 -7.45
CA PHE A 269 -11.30 1.49 -7.69
C PHE A 269 -11.11 1.69 -9.21
N GLY A 270 -11.60 2.81 -9.74
CA GLY A 270 -11.52 3.21 -11.14
C GLY A 270 -10.18 3.84 -11.55
N GLY A 271 -9.09 3.54 -10.85
CA GLY A 271 -7.74 3.99 -11.19
C GLY A 271 -7.33 3.52 -12.60
N SER A 272 -6.55 4.34 -13.30
CA SER A 272 -6.12 4.10 -14.69
C SER A 272 -5.25 2.85 -14.85
N SER A 273 -4.19 2.69 -14.03
CA SER A 273 -3.35 1.49 -14.04
C SER A 273 -4.09 0.28 -13.50
N THR A 274 -4.87 0.47 -12.43
CA THR A 274 -5.70 -0.56 -11.80
C THR A 274 -6.74 -1.14 -12.77
N THR A 275 -7.37 -0.29 -13.58
CA THR A 275 -8.34 -0.72 -14.61
C THR A 275 -7.64 -1.34 -15.83
N ALA A 276 -6.54 -0.76 -16.30
CA ALA A 276 -5.91 -1.18 -17.55
C ALA A 276 -5.04 -2.45 -17.44
N ASN A 277 -4.42 -2.70 -16.28
CA ASN A 277 -3.49 -3.82 -16.08
C ASN A 277 -3.86 -4.69 -14.87
N GLY A 278 -4.37 -4.08 -13.79
CA GLY A 278 -4.76 -4.80 -12.58
C GLY A 278 -5.99 -5.70 -12.76
N ALA A 279 -7.12 -5.13 -13.20
CA ALA A 279 -8.36 -5.88 -13.40
C ALA A 279 -8.24 -7.04 -14.42
N PRO A 280 -7.48 -6.94 -15.53
CA PRO A 280 -7.20 -8.09 -16.41
C PRO A 280 -6.35 -9.22 -15.82
N ALA A 281 -5.64 -8.98 -14.71
CA ALA A 281 -4.89 -10.03 -13.99
C ALA A 281 -5.79 -10.85 -13.03
N LEU A 282 -7.00 -10.37 -12.76
CA LEU A 282 -7.97 -11.04 -11.90
C LEU A 282 -8.92 -11.95 -12.70
N THR A 283 -9.30 -13.06 -12.08
CA THR A 283 -10.32 -14.00 -12.57
C THR A 283 -11.69 -13.78 -11.89
N ALA A 284 -11.72 -13.08 -10.75
CA ALA A 284 -12.91 -12.71 -9.99
C ALA A 284 -12.77 -11.30 -9.38
N GLY A 285 -13.77 -10.81 -8.64
CA GLY A 285 -13.66 -9.55 -7.89
C GLY A 285 -13.66 -8.27 -8.72
N THR A 286 -14.04 -8.32 -10.00
CA THR A 286 -14.21 -7.14 -10.85
C THR A 286 -15.69 -6.85 -11.15
N ASN A 287 -16.00 -5.59 -11.43
CA ASN A 287 -17.30 -5.15 -11.94
C ASN A 287 -17.05 -4.16 -13.09
N GLN A 288 -17.63 -4.45 -14.26
CA GLN A 288 -17.43 -3.68 -15.52
C GLN A 288 -15.95 -3.36 -15.81
N GLY A 289 -15.05 -4.32 -15.60
CA GLY A 289 -13.62 -4.20 -15.86
C GLY A 289 -12.82 -3.37 -14.84
N ARG A 290 -13.42 -2.98 -13.70
CA ARG A 290 -12.76 -2.29 -12.58
C ARG A 290 -12.73 -3.20 -11.34
N VAL A 291 -11.75 -3.02 -10.46
CA VAL A 291 -11.54 -3.85 -9.28
C VAL A 291 -12.47 -3.42 -8.14
N ARG A 292 -13.17 -4.35 -7.50
CA ARG A 292 -14.13 -4.07 -6.42
C ARG A 292 -13.44 -3.74 -5.10
N LEU A 293 -14.00 -2.77 -4.39
CA LEU A 293 -13.61 -2.41 -3.02
C LEU A 293 -14.57 -3.01 -2.00
N TYR A 294 -14.06 -3.34 -0.82
CA TYR A 294 -14.83 -3.91 0.27
C TYR A 294 -15.88 -2.91 0.78
N THR A 295 -17.13 -3.11 0.36
CA THR A 295 -18.28 -2.29 0.72
C THR A 295 -19.40 -3.17 1.28
N PRO A 296 -19.15 -3.89 2.39
CA PRO A 296 -20.09 -4.84 2.96
C PRO A 296 -21.44 -4.19 3.29
N ARG A 297 -22.53 -4.96 3.17
CA ARG A 297 -23.90 -4.50 3.45
C ARG A 297 -24.12 -3.99 4.88
N THR A 298 -23.24 -4.39 5.79
CA THR A 298 -23.07 -3.81 7.13
C THR A 298 -21.70 -3.16 7.17
N LEU A 299 -21.64 -1.85 7.40
CA LEU A 299 -20.40 -1.07 7.47
C LEU A 299 -19.40 -1.66 8.49
N SER A 300 -18.16 -1.91 8.07
CA SER A 300 -17.03 -2.08 8.99
C SER A 300 -16.27 -0.77 9.08
N ARG A 301 -16.17 -0.16 10.27
CA ARG A 301 -15.55 1.17 10.45
C ARG A 301 -14.06 1.21 10.06
N ALA A 302 -13.32 0.14 10.36
CA ALA A 302 -11.90 0.03 10.02
C ALA A 302 -11.66 -0.50 8.59
N SER A 303 -12.58 -1.33 8.07
CA SER A 303 -12.31 -2.13 6.86
C SER A 303 -13.03 -1.64 5.60
N SER A 304 -14.25 -1.08 5.71
CA SER A 304 -15.01 -0.61 4.55
C SER A 304 -14.21 0.43 3.76
N ILE A 305 -14.28 0.37 2.42
CA ILE A 305 -13.63 1.25 1.42
C ILE A 305 -12.09 1.34 1.45
N ALA A 306 -11.45 0.93 2.54
CA ALA A 306 -9.99 0.88 2.71
C ALA A 306 -9.36 -0.43 2.18
N HIS A 307 -10.15 -1.38 1.67
CA HIS A 307 -9.68 -2.72 1.27
C HIS A 307 -10.27 -3.17 -0.08
N TRP A 308 -9.63 -4.16 -0.70
CA TRP A 308 -10.19 -4.98 -1.77
C TRP A 308 -11.34 -5.87 -1.28
N ASP A 309 -12.30 -6.17 -2.15
CA ASP A 309 -13.41 -7.07 -1.85
C ASP A 309 -12.96 -8.55 -1.79
N PRO A 310 -13.25 -9.34 -0.72
CA PRO A 310 -12.90 -10.77 -0.57
C PRO A 310 -13.47 -11.77 -1.59
N SER A 311 -13.82 -11.30 -2.80
CA SER A 311 -14.12 -12.13 -3.96
C SER A 311 -13.22 -11.84 -5.15
N LEU A 312 -12.13 -11.10 -4.96
CA LEU A 312 -10.97 -11.12 -5.84
C LEU A 312 -10.39 -12.54 -5.95
N SER A 313 -9.72 -12.83 -7.06
CA SER A 313 -8.97 -14.07 -7.23
C SER A 313 -7.96 -13.93 -8.38
N PRO A 314 -6.65 -14.14 -8.18
CA PRO A 314 -6.02 -14.52 -6.90
C PRO A 314 -6.18 -13.44 -5.82
N ASP A 315 -6.26 -13.91 -4.57
CA ASP A 315 -6.34 -13.12 -3.34
C ASP A 315 -5.26 -12.03 -3.32
N GLN A 316 -5.57 -10.88 -2.71
CA GLN A 316 -4.70 -9.72 -2.66
C GLN A 316 -4.40 -9.28 -1.24
N ILE A 317 -3.17 -8.83 -1.00
CA ILE A 317 -2.70 -8.41 0.33
C ILE A 317 -3.59 -7.35 1.00
N MET A 318 -4.19 -6.42 0.26
CA MET A 318 -5.10 -5.40 0.84
C MET A 318 -6.56 -5.87 0.95
N GLU A 319 -6.81 -7.17 1.08
CA GLU A 319 -8.11 -7.69 1.52
C GLU A 319 -8.25 -7.56 3.06
N PRO A 320 -9.47 -7.37 3.60
CA PRO A 320 -9.70 -7.05 5.01
C PRO A 320 -9.43 -8.21 6.00
N PHE A 321 -9.14 -9.40 5.47
CA PHE A 321 -8.85 -10.62 6.22
C PHE A 321 -7.67 -11.34 5.58
N ALA A 322 -6.66 -11.73 6.37
CA ALA A 322 -5.56 -12.56 5.88
C ALA A 322 -6.08 -13.98 5.55
N THR A 323 -5.82 -14.46 4.33
CA THR A 323 -6.30 -15.77 3.85
C THR A 323 -5.18 -16.81 3.71
N GLY A 324 -3.91 -16.39 3.81
CA GLY A 324 -2.72 -17.25 3.61
C GLY A 324 -2.27 -17.35 2.15
N GLY A 325 -3.09 -16.91 1.19
CA GLY A 325 -2.71 -16.79 -0.22
C GLY A 325 -1.94 -15.50 -0.57
N ASP A 326 -1.84 -14.58 0.39
CA ASP A 326 -1.64 -13.14 0.22
C ASP A 326 -0.18 -12.65 0.44
N THR A 327 0.81 -13.54 0.27
CA THR A 327 2.22 -13.27 0.61
C THR A 327 2.92 -12.17 -0.23
N VAL A 328 3.58 -11.23 0.47
CA VAL A 328 4.47 -10.21 -0.15
C VAL A 328 5.70 -10.78 -0.82
N THR A 329 6.11 -12.03 -0.55
CA THR A 329 7.41 -12.56 -1.02
C THR A 329 7.48 -12.73 -2.54
N ARG A 330 6.36 -12.54 -3.23
CA ARG A 330 6.22 -12.56 -4.70
C ARG A 330 5.97 -11.19 -5.34
N GLY A 331 6.00 -10.12 -4.53
CA GLY A 331 5.61 -8.77 -4.92
C GLY A 331 4.33 -8.31 -4.21
N ILE A 332 3.95 -7.05 -4.43
CA ILE A 332 2.84 -6.39 -3.72
C ILE A 332 1.50 -6.42 -4.49
N GLY A 333 1.38 -7.25 -5.54
CA GLY A 333 0.12 -7.49 -6.27
C GLY A 333 -0.51 -6.21 -6.82
N LEU A 334 -1.82 -6.02 -6.59
CA LEU A 334 -2.56 -4.83 -6.99
C LEU A 334 -2.22 -3.57 -6.19
N SER A 335 -1.49 -3.64 -5.08
CA SER A 335 -1.07 -2.45 -4.33
C SER A 335 -0.18 -1.55 -5.20
N ALA A 336 0.68 -2.12 -6.04
CA ALA A 336 1.48 -1.35 -7.00
C ALA A 336 0.62 -0.57 -8.01
N CYS A 337 -0.57 -1.08 -8.38
CA CYS A 337 -1.52 -0.37 -9.24
C CYS A 337 -2.10 0.86 -8.54
N VAL A 338 -2.57 0.71 -7.30
CA VAL A 338 -3.17 1.79 -6.51
C VAL A 338 -2.15 2.87 -6.18
N LEU A 339 -0.95 2.46 -5.74
CA LEU A 339 0.16 3.38 -5.46
C LEU A 339 0.52 4.18 -6.73
N GLN A 340 0.59 3.54 -7.90
CA GLN A 340 0.84 4.23 -9.17
C GLN A 340 -0.29 5.19 -9.56
N ASP A 341 -1.56 4.79 -9.40
CA ASP A 341 -2.73 5.64 -9.69
C ASP A 341 -2.87 6.84 -8.74
N MET A 342 -2.32 6.75 -7.53
CA MET A 342 -2.18 7.87 -6.60
C MET A 342 -1.00 8.81 -6.94
N GLY A 343 -0.02 8.33 -7.72
CA GLY A 343 1.14 9.10 -8.18
C GLY A 343 2.48 8.72 -7.55
N TRP A 344 2.58 7.58 -6.85
CA TRP A 344 3.89 6.97 -6.62
C TRP A 344 4.50 6.56 -7.97
N MET A 345 5.82 6.68 -8.08
CA MET A 345 6.56 6.14 -9.22
C MET A 345 7.12 4.77 -8.81
N LEU A 346 6.97 3.76 -9.65
CA LEU A 346 7.44 2.40 -9.34
C LEU A 346 8.96 2.27 -9.55
N ALA A 347 9.65 1.64 -8.61
CA ALA A 347 11.10 1.42 -8.62
C ALA A 347 11.46 0.01 -9.13
N ASN A 348 12.76 -0.23 -9.37
CA ASN A 348 13.35 -1.56 -9.62
C ASN A 348 12.64 -2.47 -10.67
N ASN A 349 12.02 -1.86 -11.69
CA ASN A 349 11.20 -2.51 -12.73
C ASN A 349 9.85 -3.08 -12.28
N ALA A 350 9.41 -2.79 -11.04
CA ALA A 350 8.09 -3.14 -10.53
C ALA A 350 6.97 -2.56 -11.41
N ARG A 351 5.83 -3.27 -11.46
CA ARG A 351 4.72 -3.00 -12.40
C ARG A 351 3.37 -3.05 -11.69
N CYS A 352 2.32 -2.82 -12.45
CA CYS A 352 0.95 -3.08 -12.05
C CYS A 352 0.43 -4.25 -12.92
N PRO A 353 -0.01 -5.38 -12.34
CA PRO A 353 0.26 -5.82 -10.96
C PRO A 353 1.77 -6.04 -10.69
N ASP A 354 2.14 -6.21 -9.41
CA ASP A 354 3.46 -6.67 -8.98
C ASP A 354 3.37 -8.14 -8.50
N ASP A 355 3.28 -9.06 -9.46
CA ASP A 355 3.02 -10.51 -9.24
C ASP A 355 4.23 -11.43 -9.53
N SER A 356 5.29 -10.83 -10.08
CA SER A 356 6.40 -11.53 -10.76
C SER A 356 7.74 -10.78 -10.69
N SER A 357 7.83 -9.67 -9.95
CA SER A 357 9.10 -9.03 -9.63
C SER A 357 9.88 -9.90 -8.64
N ASP A 358 11.17 -10.11 -8.88
CA ASP A 358 12.02 -10.94 -8.02
C ASP A 358 11.90 -10.55 -6.53
N ALA A 359 11.94 -11.58 -5.66
CA ALA A 359 12.14 -11.39 -4.24
C ALA A 359 13.51 -10.73 -4.00
N ILE A 360 13.62 -9.89 -2.97
CA ILE A 360 14.91 -9.31 -2.58
C ILE A 360 15.72 -10.41 -1.90
N LEU A 361 16.54 -11.11 -2.69
CA LEU A 361 17.44 -12.15 -2.21
C LEU A 361 18.77 -11.53 -1.73
N GLY A 362 18.69 -10.94 -0.54
CA GLY A 362 19.79 -10.56 0.33
C GLY A 362 19.25 -10.66 1.75
N GLY A 363 19.90 -11.41 2.63
CA GLY A 363 19.34 -11.71 3.95
C GLY A 363 19.20 -10.46 4.80
N ALA A 364 18.02 -10.24 5.38
CA ALA A 364 17.75 -9.15 6.32
C ALA A 364 18.47 -9.42 7.66
N THR A 365 19.79 -9.19 7.69
CA THR A 365 20.54 -9.06 8.95
C THR A 365 20.14 -7.76 9.66
N GLU A 366 20.59 -7.57 10.91
CA GLU A 366 20.31 -6.33 11.64
C GLU A 366 20.86 -5.05 10.97
N ASP A 367 21.76 -5.17 9.98
CA ASP A 367 22.42 -4.06 9.29
C ASP A 367 21.66 -3.51 8.05
N ASP A 368 20.70 -4.24 7.48
CA ASP A 368 20.13 -3.93 6.14
C ASP A 368 19.11 -2.76 6.13
N VAL A 369 18.61 -2.37 7.31
CA VAL A 369 17.69 -1.23 7.49
C VAL A 369 18.08 -0.43 8.72
N THR A 370 18.21 0.88 8.53
CA THR A 370 18.40 1.88 9.59
C THR A 370 17.28 1.79 10.62
N VAL A 371 17.67 1.60 11.88
CA VAL A 371 16.79 1.75 13.05
C VAL A 371 17.25 2.97 13.82
N GLU A 372 16.29 3.81 14.20
CA GLU A 372 16.52 5.04 14.95
C GLU A 372 15.59 5.16 16.15
N GLU A 373 16.13 5.67 17.26
CA GLU A 373 15.37 6.18 18.39
C GLU A 373 14.56 7.44 18.02
N PRO A 374 13.43 7.74 18.67
CA PRO A 374 12.64 8.93 18.39
C PRO A 374 13.39 10.25 18.64
N MET A 375 13.27 11.21 17.72
CA MET A 375 13.90 12.54 17.79
C MET A 375 12.87 13.67 17.95
N ASP A 376 13.14 14.61 18.87
CA ASP A 376 12.39 15.87 19.04
C ASP A 376 12.93 16.98 18.11
N MET A 377 12.08 17.57 17.25
CA MET A 377 12.38 18.77 16.47
C MET A 377 11.12 19.59 16.09
N THR A 378 11.31 20.89 15.84
CA THR A 378 10.24 21.91 15.76
C THR A 378 9.64 22.15 14.37
N ALA A 379 8.38 22.61 14.35
CA ALA A 379 7.47 22.62 13.19
C ALA A 379 7.78 23.63 12.05
N ALA A 380 7.37 23.30 10.82
CA ALA A 380 7.31 24.24 9.69
C ALA A 380 6.20 23.91 8.65
N GLY A 381 5.26 24.85 8.48
CA GLY A 381 4.49 25.17 7.27
C GLY A 381 3.93 24.06 6.35
N GLY A 382 2.73 23.56 6.69
CA GLY A 382 1.82 22.87 5.75
C GLY A 382 0.36 22.95 6.21
N GLU A 383 -0.61 22.86 5.30
CA GLU A 383 -2.03 22.65 5.68
C GLU A 383 -2.23 21.16 6.02
N SER A 384 -2.21 20.84 7.32
CA SER A 384 -2.61 19.53 7.84
C SER A 384 -4.14 19.41 7.89
N ALA A 385 -4.64 18.18 7.87
CA ALA A 385 -6.00 17.90 8.34
C ALA A 385 -6.07 18.11 9.87
N SER A 386 -7.21 18.57 10.37
CA SER A 386 -7.50 18.54 11.81
C SER A 386 -8.18 17.22 12.15
N ARG A 387 -7.62 16.49 13.11
CA ARG A 387 -8.27 15.39 13.84
C ARG A 387 -8.06 15.64 15.32
N ASN A 388 -9.03 15.24 16.14
CA ASN A 388 -8.82 15.07 17.57
C ASN A 388 -8.31 13.64 17.80
N ASP A 389 -7.48 13.42 18.81
CA ASP A 389 -6.71 12.18 18.98
C ASP A 389 -7.51 11.04 19.67
N ASP A 390 -8.85 11.14 19.72
CA ASP A 390 -9.76 10.27 20.50
C ASP A 390 -10.64 9.31 19.66
N ASP A 391 -10.52 9.29 18.32
CA ASP A 391 -11.39 8.51 17.42
C ASP A 391 -10.65 7.43 16.59
N ASP A 392 -11.18 6.20 16.58
CA ASP A 392 -10.78 5.07 15.70
C ASP A 392 -11.12 5.29 14.20
N GLY A 393 -10.97 6.53 13.72
CA GLY A 393 -11.43 7.03 12.42
C GLY A 393 -10.55 6.64 11.23
N GLY A 394 -10.46 5.35 10.92
CA GLY A 394 -9.90 4.87 9.64
C GLY A 394 -8.41 4.53 9.65
N GLY A 395 -7.91 3.93 10.74
CA GLY A 395 -6.77 3.02 10.62
C GLY A 395 -7.24 1.71 9.96
N GLY A 396 -6.52 1.23 8.95
CA GLY A 396 -6.91 0.06 8.15
C GLY A 396 -6.60 -1.26 8.86
N GLY A 397 -7.13 -1.46 10.07
CA GLY A 397 -6.70 -2.58 10.92
C GLY A 397 -6.96 -3.94 10.28
N CYS A 398 -5.89 -4.70 10.03
CA CYS A 398 -5.93 -6.06 9.51
C CYS A 398 -6.62 -6.98 10.55
N THR A 399 -7.70 -7.68 10.18
CA THR A 399 -8.49 -8.52 11.12
C THR A 399 -8.57 -9.97 10.67
N LEU A 400 -8.62 -10.92 11.62
CA LEU A 400 -9.11 -12.27 11.37
C LEU A 400 -10.55 -12.39 11.89
N ALA A 401 -11.46 -12.88 11.04
CA ALA A 401 -12.89 -12.97 11.31
C ALA A 401 -13.36 -14.42 11.55
N ASP A 402 -14.50 -14.63 12.22
CA ASP A 402 -15.03 -15.96 12.63
C ASP A 402 -15.21 -17.01 11.51
N ASN A 403 -15.18 -16.58 10.25
CA ASN A 403 -15.29 -17.43 9.05
C ASN A 403 -13.99 -17.52 8.22
N ALA A 404 -12.90 -16.85 8.63
CA ALA A 404 -11.55 -17.07 8.12
C ALA A 404 -11.00 -18.40 8.68
N ARG A 405 -11.69 -19.50 8.36
CA ARG A 405 -11.28 -20.84 8.74
C ARG A 405 -10.31 -21.35 7.69
N PHE A 406 -9.06 -21.56 8.10
CA PHE A 406 -8.21 -22.59 7.50
C PHE A 406 -9.03 -23.89 7.43
N ASP A 407 -9.38 -24.34 6.22
CA ASP A 407 -10.27 -25.48 6.01
C ASP A 407 -9.47 -26.77 5.77
N PRO A 408 -9.39 -27.70 6.75
CA PRO A 408 -8.63 -28.93 6.59
C PRO A 408 -9.31 -29.94 5.64
N LEU A 409 -10.53 -29.66 5.15
CA LEU A 409 -11.33 -30.60 4.36
C LEU A 409 -10.72 -30.93 2.99
N TRP A 410 -9.74 -30.18 2.50
CA TRP A 410 -8.96 -30.54 1.31
C TRP A 410 -8.22 -31.88 1.44
N MET A 411 -7.85 -32.30 2.67
CA MET A 411 -7.33 -33.66 2.94
C MET A 411 -8.38 -34.77 2.73
N LEU A 412 -9.68 -34.48 2.88
CA LEU A 412 -10.74 -35.50 2.87
C LEU A 412 -11.32 -35.79 1.48
N LEU A 413 -11.19 -34.87 0.52
CA LEU A 413 -11.67 -35.09 -0.86
C LEU A 413 -10.75 -36.01 -1.69
N LEU A 414 -9.47 -36.17 -1.33
CA LEU A 414 -8.56 -37.11 -2.02
C LEU A 414 -8.74 -38.57 -1.57
N VAL A 415 -9.34 -38.83 -0.40
CA VAL A 415 -9.66 -40.20 0.07
C VAL A 415 -10.97 -40.72 -0.57
N GLY A 416 -11.90 -39.83 -0.93
CA GLY A 416 -13.17 -40.20 -1.55
C GLY A 416 -13.06 -40.74 -2.98
N ALA A 417 -12.06 -40.30 -3.75
CA ALA A 417 -11.96 -40.60 -5.19
C ALA A 417 -11.52 -42.05 -5.52
N ALA A 418 -10.84 -42.74 -4.60
CA ALA A 418 -10.32 -44.09 -4.85
C ALA A 418 -11.39 -45.21 -4.77
N GLY A 419 -12.50 -44.98 -4.04
CA GLY A 419 -13.50 -46.02 -3.75
C GLY A 419 -14.41 -46.42 -4.92
N ALA A 420 -14.62 -45.53 -5.89
CA ALA A 420 -15.64 -45.71 -6.93
C ALA A 420 -15.22 -46.63 -8.11
N ALA A 421 -13.93 -46.84 -8.33
CA ALA A 421 -13.42 -47.54 -9.51
C ALA A 421 -13.52 -49.08 -9.44
N LEU A 422 -13.58 -49.67 -8.25
CA LEU A 422 -13.39 -51.12 -8.03
C LEU A 422 -14.68 -51.97 -8.00
N ARG A 423 -15.86 -51.38 -8.21
CA ARG A 423 -17.15 -52.10 -8.07
C ARG A 423 -17.96 -52.25 -9.37
N ARG A 424 -17.29 -52.41 -10.53
CA ARG A 424 -17.98 -52.67 -11.82
C ARG A 424 -17.36 -53.74 -12.75
N ARG A 425 -16.79 -54.82 -12.19
CA ARG A 425 -16.50 -56.07 -12.93
C ARG A 425 -16.81 -57.32 -12.09
N ARG A 426 -18.04 -57.85 -12.18
CA ARG A 426 -18.41 -59.24 -11.81
C ARG A 426 -19.88 -59.61 -12.16
N THR A 427 -20.21 -59.58 -13.45
CA THR A 427 -21.46 -60.17 -14.01
C THR A 427 -21.24 -60.61 -15.47
N ALA A 428 -20.29 -61.52 -15.66
CA ALA A 428 -20.08 -62.38 -16.83
C ALA A 428 -19.07 -63.46 -16.39
#